data_AF-A0A496BL62-F1
#
_entry.id   AF-A0A496BL62-F1
#
_cell.length_a   1.000
_cell.length_b   1.000
_cell.length_c   1.000
_cell.angle_alpha   90.00
_cell.angle_beta   90.00
_cell.angle_gamma   90.00
#
_symmetry.space_group_name_H-M   'P 1'
#
loop_
_entity.id
_entity.type
_entity.pdbx_description
1 polymer ?
#
loop_
_entity_poly.entity_id
_entity_poly.type
_entity_poly.pdbx_seq_one_letter_code
_entity_poly.pdbx_strand_id
1 'polypeptide(L)'
;MIKYRDYLIGILADPEEATIYLEVSIEEYQKDGDTVAFLLALQSIAEAQAGNNELLFQVYLLSGEVHRSREEYDWAIEDYEIVI
;
A
#
# COMPACT_ATOMS: atom_id res chain seq x y z
N MET A 1 4.18 -23.94 -10.03
CA MET A 1 3.07 -22.97 -9.88
C MET A 1 3.64 -21.79 -9.13
N ILE A 2 3.73 -20.62 -9.75
CA ILE A 2 4.14 -19.39 -9.06
C ILE A 2 2.99 -19.05 -8.09
N LYS A 3 3.31 -18.71 -6.84
CA LYS A 3 2.28 -18.28 -5.89
C LYS A 3 1.77 -16.91 -6.36
N TYR A 4 0.47 -16.66 -6.26
CA TYR A 4 -0.14 -15.40 -6.69
C TYR A 4 0.60 -14.16 -6.16
N ARG A 5 1.10 -14.25 -4.92
CA ARG A 5 1.91 -13.21 -4.28
C ARG A 5 3.22 -12.92 -5.02
N ASP A 6 3.99 -13.95 -5.36
CA ASP A 6 5.27 -13.79 -6.06
C ASP A 6 5.06 -13.21 -7.47
N TYR A 7 3.94 -13.58 -8.12
CA TYR A 7 3.54 -13.00 -9.41
C TYR A 7 3.19 -11.52 -9.28
N LEU A 8 2.38 -11.16 -8.28
CA LEU A 8 1.98 -9.78 -8.04
C LEU A 8 3.20 -8.90 -7.74
N ILE A 9 4.09 -9.32 -6.84
CA ILE A 9 5.33 -8.60 -6.54
C ILE A 9 6.20 -8.41 -7.79
N GLY A 10 6.25 -9.42 -8.68
CA GLY A 10 6.98 -9.33 -9.94
C GLY A 10 6.41 -8.26 -10.90
N ILE A 11 5.09 -8.10 -10.94
CA ILE A 11 4.43 -7.04 -11.74
C ILE A 11 4.69 -5.67 -11.10
N LEU A 12 4.44 -5.57 -9.81
CA LEU A 12 4.55 -4.31 -9.06
C LEU A 12 6.00 -3.82 -8.92
N ALA A 13 6.99 -4.57 -9.40
CA ALA A 13 8.37 -4.08 -9.49
C ALA A 13 8.53 -2.97 -10.56
N ASP A 14 7.64 -2.92 -11.55
CA ASP A 14 7.53 -1.79 -12.48
C ASP A 14 6.80 -0.63 -11.77
N PRO A 15 7.42 0.55 -11.62
CA PRO A 15 6.80 1.70 -10.97
C PRO A 15 5.49 2.16 -11.64
N GLU A 16 5.35 2.00 -12.96
CA GLU A 16 4.12 2.39 -13.66
C GLU A 16 2.98 1.45 -13.30
N GLU A 17 3.23 0.14 -13.32
CA GLU A 17 2.26 -0.88 -12.86
C GLU A 17 1.90 -0.70 -11.38
N ALA A 18 2.88 -0.38 -10.53
CA ALA A 18 2.65 -0.11 -9.12
C ALA A 18 1.78 1.13 -8.89
N THR A 19 1.97 2.17 -9.71
CA THR A 19 1.15 3.40 -9.67
C THR A 19 -0.29 3.12 -10.09
N ILE A 20 -0.48 2.42 -11.22
CA ILE A 20 -1.82 2.02 -11.69
C ILE A 20 -2.52 1.15 -10.64
N TYR A 21 -1.80 0.20 -10.06
CA TYR A 21 -2.35 -0.67 -9.02
C TYR A 21 -2.76 0.12 -7.77
N LEU A 22 -1.96 1.12 -7.37
CA LEU A 22 -2.30 2.03 -6.28
C LEU A 22 -3.59 2.80 -6.59
N GLU A 23 -3.70 3.42 -7.77
CA GLU A 23 -4.88 4.19 -8.18
C GLU A 23 -6.15 3.33 -8.14
N VAL A 24 -6.12 2.13 -8.73
CA VAL A 24 -7.26 1.20 -8.70
C VAL A 24 -7.61 0.80 -7.27
N SER A 25 -6.62 0.53 -6.42
CA SER A 25 -6.87 0.15 -5.02
C SER A 25 -7.51 1.28 -4.22
N ILE A 26 -7.18 2.55 -4.52
CA ILE A 26 -7.82 3.72 -3.92
C ILE A 26 -9.28 3.82 -4.37
N GLU A 27 -9.57 3.65 -5.65
CA GLU A 27 -10.94 3.71 -6.18
C GLU A 27 -11.85 2.65 -5.54
N GLU A 28 -11.39 1.40 -5.49
CA GLU A 28 -12.14 0.31 -4.86
C GLU A 28 -12.32 0.54 -3.36
N TYR A 29 -11.29 1.04 -2.67
CA TYR A 29 -11.39 1.41 -1.27
C TYR A 29 -12.45 2.49 -1.02
N GLN A 30 -12.46 3.55 -1.83
CA GLN A 30 -13.43 4.64 -1.70
C GLN A 30 -14.87 4.18 -1.97
N LYS A 31 -15.04 3.21 -2.86
CA LYS A 31 -16.34 2.70 -3.28
C LYS A 31 -16.93 1.70 -2.29
N ASP A 32 -16.12 0.73 -1.86
CA ASP A 32 -16.59 -0.43 -1.10
C ASP A 32 -16.20 -0.36 0.40
N GLY A 33 -15.26 0.51 0.77
CA GLY A 33 -14.81 0.70 2.14
C GLY A 33 -13.99 -0.47 2.70
N ASP A 34 -13.53 -1.39 1.85
CA ASP A 34 -12.73 -2.55 2.28
C ASP A 34 -11.29 -2.14 2.61
N THR A 35 -11.13 -1.67 3.84
CA THR A 35 -9.85 -1.28 4.43
C THR A 35 -8.82 -2.42 4.45
N VAL A 36 -9.24 -3.69 4.60
CA VAL A 36 -8.31 -4.82 4.68
C VAL A 36 -7.71 -5.10 3.31
N ALA A 37 -8.54 -5.11 2.27
CA ALA A 37 -8.06 -5.24 0.88
C ALA A 37 -7.11 -4.10 0.51
N PHE A 38 -7.43 -2.87 0.90
CA PHE A 38 -6.61 -1.71 0.61
C PHE A 38 -5.25 -1.76 1.31
N LEU A 39 -5.19 -2.08 2.61
CA LEU A 39 -3.92 -2.21 3.34
C LEU A 39 -3.04 -3.34 2.78
N LEU A 40 -3.63 -4.44 2.31
CA LEU A 40 -2.89 -5.52 1.64
C LEU A 40 -2.30 -5.08 0.29
N ALA A 41 -3.02 -4.23 -0.46
CA ALA A 41 -2.51 -3.63 -1.69
C ALA A 41 -1.33 -2.71 -1.41
N LEU A 42 -1.46 -1.81 -0.42
CA LEU A 42 -0.39 -0.92 0.04
C LEU A 42 0.85 -1.69 0.47
N GLN A 43 0.71 -2.76 1.27
CA GLN A 43 1.82 -3.62 1.66
C GLN A 43 2.52 -4.26 0.45
N SER A 44 1.76 -4.73 -0.54
CA SER A 44 2.31 -5.38 -1.73
C SER A 44 3.10 -4.40 -2.60
N ILE A 45 2.62 -3.16 -2.71
CA ILE A 45 3.35 -2.08 -3.41
C ILE A 45 4.64 -1.75 -2.65
N ALA A 46 4.58 -1.58 -1.32
CA ALA A 46 5.75 -1.26 -0.51
C ALA A 46 6.85 -2.32 -0.63
N GLU A 47 6.46 -3.59 -0.62
CA GLU A 47 7.40 -4.71 -0.79
C GLU A 47 8.05 -4.72 -2.18
N ALA A 48 7.29 -4.44 -3.23
CA ALA A 48 7.80 -4.43 -4.61
C ALA A 48 8.63 -3.17 -4.94
N GLN A 49 8.32 -2.04 -4.29
CA GLN A 49 8.89 -0.71 -4.57
C GLN A 49 9.89 -0.25 -3.50
N ALA A 50 10.52 -1.16 -2.77
CA ALA A 50 11.46 -0.87 -1.68
C ALA A 50 12.64 0.09 -2.04
N GLY A 51 12.89 0.37 -3.32
CA GLY A 51 13.89 1.34 -3.81
C GLY A 51 13.33 2.66 -4.36
N ASN A 52 12.00 2.86 -4.36
CA ASN A 52 11.33 4.04 -4.90
C ASN A 52 10.74 4.88 -3.76
N ASN A 53 11.54 5.83 -3.26
CA ASN A 53 11.22 6.59 -2.06
C ASN A 53 9.94 7.45 -2.19
N GLU A 54 9.63 7.96 -3.37
CA GLU A 54 8.44 8.81 -3.59
C GLU A 54 7.16 7.98 -3.48
N LEU A 55 7.12 6.82 -4.16
CA LEU A 55 5.96 5.95 -4.12
C LEU A 55 5.77 5.31 -2.75
N LEU A 56 6.85 4.92 -2.08
CA LEU A 56 6.81 4.43 -0.70
C LEU A 56 6.23 5.46 0.27
N PHE A 57 6.63 6.73 0.13
CA PHE A 57 6.10 7.81 0.97
C PHE A 57 4.58 7.92 0.83
N GLN A 58 4.07 7.87 -0.40
CA GLN A 58 2.62 7.91 -0.66
C GLN A 58 1.90 6.71 -0.05
N VAL A 59 2.46 5.52 -0.21
CA VAL A 59 1.92 4.28 0.35
C VAL A 59 1.82 4.34 1.87
N TYR A 60 2.89 4.75 2.56
CA TYR A 60 2.88 4.85 4.02
C TYR A 60 1.94 5.95 4.53
N LEU A 61 1.86 7.09 3.83
CA LEU A 61 0.91 8.14 4.17
C LEU A 61 -0.54 7.62 4.11
N LEU A 62 -0.89 6.91 3.04
CA LEU A 62 -2.22 6.32 2.86
C LEU A 62 -2.53 5.26 3.91
N SER A 63 -1.57 4.37 4.22
CA SER A 63 -1.72 3.38 5.31
C SER A 63 -2.02 4.06 6.66
N GLY A 64 -1.24 5.10 6.99
CA GLY A 64 -1.43 5.88 8.21
C GLY A 64 -2.79 6.60 8.27
N GLU A 65 -3.28 7.13 7.15
CA GLU A 65 -4.62 7.72 7.06
C GLU A 65 -5.73 6.69 7.29
N VAL A 66 -5.59 5.49 6.72
CA VAL A 66 -6.55 4.40 6.90
C VAL A 66 -6.59 3.96 8.37
N HIS A 67 -5.43 3.71 8.99
CA HIS A 67 -5.35 3.34 10.41
C HIS A 67 -5.90 4.44 11.33
N ARG A 68 -5.61 5.72 11.03
CA ARG A 68 -6.19 6.86 11.76
C ARG A 68 -7.71 6.89 11.63
N SER A 69 -8.27 6.68 10.44
CA SER A 69 -9.73 6.70 10.22
C SER A 69 -10.47 5.58 10.95
N ARG A 70 -9.76 4.49 11.29
CA ARG A 70 -10.28 3.36 12.08
C ARG A 70 -10.14 3.53 13.59
N GLU A 71 -9.61 4.66 14.08
CA GLU A 71 -9.23 4.89 15.49
C GLU A 71 -8.20 3.85 16.00
N GLU A 72 -7.44 3.21 15.10
CA GLU A 72 -6.40 2.22 15.40
C GLU A 72 -5.05 2.92 15.59
N TYR A 73 -4.97 3.77 16.61
CA TYR A 73 -3.86 4.71 16.82
C TYR A 73 -2.50 4.04 17.06
N ASP A 74 -2.47 2.80 17.54
CA ASP A 74 -1.21 2.08 17.82
C ASP A 74 -0.44 1.71 16.53
N TRP A 75 -1.13 1.44 15.42
CA TRP A 75 -0.51 1.11 14.11
C TRP A 75 -0.13 2.35 13.29
N ALA A 76 -0.84 3.46 13.49
CA ALA A 76 -0.55 4.70 12.78
C ALA A 76 0.83 5.29 13.15
N ILE A 77 1.32 5.06 14.38
CA ILE A 77 2.60 5.61 14.84
C ILE A 77 3.78 4.83 14.23
N GLU A 78 3.71 3.50 14.10
CA GLU A 78 4.78 2.68 13.49
C GLU A 78 5.04 3.05 12.02
N ASP A 79 3.99 3.30 11.23
CA ASP A 79 4.13 3.63 9.81
C ASP A 79 4.75 5.03 9.56
N TYR A 80 4.55 5.99 10.46
CA TYR A 80 5.18 7.31 10.35
C TYR A 80 6.65 7.34 10.80
N GLU A 81 7.07 6.45 11.71
CA GLU A 81 8.45 6.40 12.20
C GLU A 81 9.44 5.77 11.21
N ILE A 82 8.96 5.05 10.18
CA ILE A 82 9.80 4.49 9.11
C ILE A 82 10.28 5.57 8.12
N VAL A 83 9.66 6.77 8.12
CA VAL A 83 9.88 7.84 7.14
C VAL A 83 10.84 8.94 7.63
N ILE A 84 11.30 8.91 8.89
CA ILE A 84 12.17 9.95 9.50
C ILE A 84 13.59 9.44 9.73
#